data_AF-A0A556RTG3-F1
#
_entry.id   AF-A0A556RTG3-F1
#
_cell.length_a   1.000
_cell.length_b   1.000
_cell.length_c   1.000
_cell.angle_alpha   90.00
_cell.angle_beta   90.00
_cell.angle_gamma   90.00
#
_symmetry.space_group_name_H-M   'P 1'
#
loop_
_entity.id
_entity.type
_entity.pdbx_description
1 polymer ?
#
loop_
_entity_poly.entity_id
_entity_poly.type
_entity_poly.pdbx_seq_one_letter_code
_entity_poly.pdbx_strand_id
1 'polypeptide(L)'
;MNATDYMRTIGKPIAYYPKLAKPLGGISSAILFSQLFYWQDKATSDLGVYKTRDELEDETGLSHNEQRTAIKKLCERGVLIVTEKRLEHKTYYKINNEKVNKVLRNFAKFMIELPRDINSTHLELDIVDAEMATKSSSLDQEITTKTTTKITTNIIVAKPQRQKRACQIPDDFEPTTNHQDIAVNENINLDNEFIKFKDYCLANGKKYIDWNAAFNNWLRNAGKYQRASPNNKANFMTLAERNRAVLESMRG
;
A
#
# COMPACT_ATOMS: atom_id res chain seq x y z
N MET A 1 41.40 -5.46 -0.40
CA MET A 1 40.52 -6.13 -1.38
C MET A 1 39.94 -5.04 -2.28
N ASN A 2 40.10 -5.13 -3.60
CA ASN A 2 39.57 -4.11 -4.50
C ASN A 2 38.04 -4.25 -4.58
N ALA A 3 37.31 -3.16 -4.81
CA ALA A 3 35.85 -3.17 -4.95
C ALA A 3 35.38 -4.14 -6.05
N THR A 4 36.17 -4.30 -7.11
CA THR A 4 35.89 -5.23 -8.22
C THR A 4 36.04 -6.70 -7.80
N ASP A 5 36.92 -7.00 -6.85
CA ASP A 5 37.09 -8.36 -6.31
C ASP A 5 35.90 -8.71 -5.40
N TYR A 6 35.40 -7.72 -4.65
CA TYR A 6 34.22 -7.87 -3.80
C TYR A 6 32.96 -8.18 -4.63
N MET A 7 32.82 -7.60 -5.82
CA MET A 7 31.71 -7.93 -6.73
C MET A 7 31.69 -9.41 -7.17
N ARG A 8 32.82 -10.11 -7.15
CA ARG A 8 32.86 -11.55 -7.44
C ARG A 8 32.42 -12.40 -6.24
N THR A 9 32.37 -11.82 -5.04
CA THR A 9 32.02 -12.51 -3.78
C THR A 9 30.60 -12.26 -3.29
N ILE A 10 29.93 -11.19 -3.74
CA ILE A 10 28.57 -10.83 -3.31
C ILE A 10 27.47 -11.77 -3.82
N GLY A 11 27.77 -12.67 -4.76
CA GLY A 11 26.83 -13.66 -5.26
C GLY A 11 26.78 -13.74 -6.79
N LYS A 12 25.82 -14.51 -7.31
CA LYS A 12 25.61 -14.66 -8.75
C LYS A 12 24.71 -13.53 -9.26
N PRO A 13 25.09 -12.83 -10.35
CA PRO A 13 24.24 -11.80 -10.92
C PRO A 13 22.97 -12.44 -11.52
N ILE A 14 21.87 -11.70 -11.43
CA ILE A 14 20.60 -12.11 -12.02
C ILE A 14 20.45 -11.43 -13.38
N ALA A 15 20.31 -12.25 -14.41
CA ALA A 15 19.89 -11.77 -15.72
C ALA A 15 18.36 -11.75 -15.79
N TYR A 16 17.80 -10.62 -16.23
CA TYR A 16 16.39 -10.52 -16.59
C TYR A 16 16.26 -9.81 -17.94
N TYR A 17 15.12 -9.98 -18.60
CA TYR A 17 14.85 -9.32 -19.87
C TYR A 17 14.06 -8.02 -19.64
N PRO A 18 14.63 -6.82 -19.85
CA PRO A 18 13.95 -5.56 -19.57
C PRO A 18 12.67 -5.37 -20.39
N LYS A 19 12.63 -5.95 -21.60
CA LYS A 19 11.44 -5.92 -22.48
C LYS A 19 10.23 -6.65 -21.89
N LEU A 20 10.41 -7.48 -20.87
CA LEU A 20 9.32 -8.15 -20.16
C LEU A 20 8.67 -7.27 -19.08
N ALA A 21 9.31 -6.18 -18.66
CA ALA A 21 8.79 -5.33 -17.58
C ALA A 21 7.40 -4.77 -17.92
N LYS A 22 7.23 -4.17 -19.09
CA LYS A 22 5.94 -3.61 -19.53
C LYS A 22 4.82 -4.67 -19.60
N PRO A 23 4.96 -5.78 -20.36
CA PRO A 23 3.89 -6.77 -20.45
C PRO A 23 3.58 -7.47 -19.12
N LEU A 24 4.58 -7.68 -18.25
CA LEU A 24 4.40 -8.39 -16.98
C LEU A 24 3.98 -7.49 -15.80
N GLY A 25 3.95 -6.16 -15.99
CA GLY A 25 3.43 -5.22 -14.99
C GLY A 25 4.48 -4.53 -14.11
N GLY A 26 5.75 -4.57 -14.51
CA GLY A 26 6.83 -3.81 -13.88
C GLY A 26 8.15 -4.57 -13.84
N ILE A 27 9.20 -3.88 -13.41
CA ILE A 27 10.56 -4.44 -13.28
C ILE A 27 10.57 -5.58 -12.26
N SER A 28 10.02 -5.38 -11.07
CA SER A 28 9.98 -6.41 -10.02
C SER A 28 9.25 -7.68 -10.49
N SER A 29 8.15 -7.53 -11.24
CA SER A 29 7.44 -8.65 -11.86
C SER A 29 8.29 -9.38 -12.89
N ALA A 30 9.06 -8.67 -13.72
CA ALA A 30 9.94 -9.28 -14.72
C ALA A 30 11.15 -9.98 -14.09
N ILE A 31 11.74 -9.42 -13.03
CA ILE A 31 12.84 -10.05 -12.29
C ILE A 31 12.36 -11.36 -11.66
N LEU A 32 11.27 -11.29 -10.88
CA LEU A 32 10.72 -12.47 -10.22
C LEU A 32 10.29 -13.54 -11.23
N PHE A 33 9.63 -13.13 -12.32
CA PHE A 33 9.28 -14.03 -13.41
C PHE A 33 10.52 -14.71 -14.00
N SER A 34 11.57 -13.96 -14.32
CA SER A 34 12.79 -14.51 -14.93
C SER A 34 13.44 -15.57 -14.02
N GLN A 35 13.47 -15.28 -12.72
CA GLN A 35 14.00 -16.22 -11.73
C GLN A 35 13.17 -17.50 -11.62
N LEU A 36 11.85 -17.37 -11.49
CA LEU A 36 10.95 -18.53 -11.41
C LEU A 36 10.94 -19.34 -12.70
N PHE A 37 11.03 -18.68 -13.86
CA PHE A 37 11.08 -19.32 -15.17
C PHE A 37 12.36 -20.17 -15.33
N TYR A 38 13.52 -19.65 -14.90
CA TYR A 38 14.77 -20.41 -14.91
C TYR A 38 14.71 -21.67 -14.04
N TRP A 39 14.07 -21.60 -12.87
CA TRP A 39 13.92 -22.74 -11.98
C TRP A 39 12.86 -23.74 -12.44
N GLN A 40 11.88 -23.32 -13.25
CA GLN A 40 10.80 -24.19 -13.69
C GLN A 40 11.31 -25.38 -14.50
N ASP A 41 12.32 -25.18 -15.36
CA ASP A 41 12.94 -26.25 -16.13
C ASP A 41 13.69 -27.27 -15.26
N LYS A 42 14.00 -26.87 -14.01
CA LYS A 42 14.72 -27.69 -13.02
C LYS A 42 13.78 -28.29 -11.98
N ALA A 43 12.51 -27.91 -11.96
CA ALA A 43 11.55 -28.41 -11.00
C ALA A 43 11.04 -29.80 -11.41
N THR A 44 11.13 -30.75 -10.49
CA THR A 44 10.59 -32.11 -10.68
C THR A 44 9.08 -32.20 -10.37
N SER A 45 8.50 -31.16 -9.76
CA SER A 45 7.11 -31.19 -9.27
C SER A 45 6.13 -30.59 -10.28
N ASP A 46 4.99 -31.26 -10.46
CA ASP A 46 3.88 -30.76 -11.28
C ASP A 46 3.27 -29.45 -10.78
N LEU A 47 3.43 -29.15 -9.49
CA LEU A 47 2.94 -27.92 -8.86
C LEU A 47 3.85 -26.72 -9.11
N GLY A 48 5.02 -26.94 -9.73
CA GLY A 48 6.02 -25.92 -10.03
C GLY A 48 7.17 -25.90 -9.03
N VAL A 49 7.87 -24.77 -8.99
CA VAL A 49 9.07 -24.57 -8.17
C VAL A 49 8.65 -24.28 -6.72
N TYR A 50 9.19 -25.03 -5.77
CA TYR A 50 9.09 -24.68 -4.35
C TYR A 50 10.14 -23.62 -4.00
N LYS A 51 9.70 -22.50 -3.41
CA LYS A 51 10.57 -21.47 -2.84
C LYS A 51 9.94 -20.79 -1.63
N THR A 52 10.76 -20.40 -0.66
CA THR A 52 10.33 -19.50 0.43
C THR A 52 10.45 -18.04 0.01
N ARG A 53 9.93 -17.13 0.85
CA ARG A 53 10.07 -15.68 0.64
C ARG A 53 11.50 -15.21 0.84
N ASP A 54 12.19 -15.78 1.82
CA ASP A 54 13.58 -15.45 2.14
C ASP A 54 14.52 -15.96 1.03
N GLU A 55 14.30 -17.18 0.52
CA GLU A 55 15.06 -17.70 -0.62
C GLU A 55 14.88 -16.82 -1.87
N LEU A 56 13.66 -16.33 -2.12
CA LEU A 56 13.42 -15.41 -3.23
C LEU A 56 14.08 -14.04 -2.99
N GLU A 57 14.17 -13.56 -1.75
CA GLU A 57 14.85 -12.31 -1.41
C GLU A 57 16.35 -12.44 -1.60
N ASP A 58 16.95 -13.52 -1.09
CA ASP A 58 18.38 -13.82 -1.26
C ASP A 58 18.74 -13.99 -2.74
N GLU A 59 17.84 -14.59 -3.52
CA GLU A 59 18.04 -14.79 -4.96
C GLU A 59 17.79 -13.56 -5.79
N THR A 60 16.83 -12.69 -5.43
CA THR A 60 16.36 -11.58 -6.28
C THR A 60 16.70 -10.19 -5.81
N GLY A 61 17.03 -10.03 -4.53
CA GLY A 61 17.12 -8.75 -3.84
C GLY A 61 15.78 -8.04 -3.67
N LEU A 62 14.64 -8.66 -4.05
CA LEU A 62 13.32 -8.09 -3.87
C LEU A 62 12.85 -8.32 -2.43
N SER A 63 12.49 -7.23 -1.75
CA SER A 63 11.86 -7.29 -0.43
C SER A 63 10.54 -8.06 -0.46
N HIS A 64 10.10 -8.57 0.70
CA HIS A 64 8.82 -9.32 0.78
C HIS A 64 7.62 -8.53 0.22
N ASN A 65 7.61 -7.20 0.37
CA ASN A 65 6.56 -6.33 -0.17
C ASN A 65 6.59 -6.24 -1.70
N GLU A 66 7.78 -6.11 -2.28
CA GLU A 66 7.97 -6.12 -3.74
C GLU A 66 7.62 -7.48 -4.32
N GLN A 67 8.04 -8.57 -3.67
CA GLN A 67 7.64 -9.92 -4.05
C GLN A 67 6.12 -10.08 -4.00
N ARG A 68 5.46 -9.63 -2.93
CA ARG A 68 3.98 -9.71 -2.82
C ARG A 68 3.30 -8.97 -3.96
N THR A 69 3.78 -7.77 -4.28
CA THR A 69 3.24 -6.94 -5.37
C THR A 69 3.49 -7.57 -6.73
N ALA A 70 4.71 -8.08 -6.97
CA ALA A 70 5.10 -8.76 -8.19
C ALA A 70 4.25 -10.01 -8.43
N ILE A 71 4.09 -10.85 -7.40
CA ILE A 71 3.26 -12.06 -7.46
C ILE A 71 1.82 -11.71 -7.75
N LYS A 72 1.26 -10.71 -7.06
CA LYS A 72 -0.11 -10.24 -7.32
C LYS A 72 -0.28 -9.86 -8.79
N LYS A 73 0.61 -9.04 -9.35
CA LYS A 73 0.57 -8.60 -10.75
C LYS A 73 0.70 -9.74 -11.76
N LEU A 74 1.51 -10.75 -11.45
CA LEU A 74 1.70 -11.94 -12.29
C LEU A 74 0.48 -12.88 -12.22
N CYS A 75 -0.12 -13.05 -11.04
CA CYS A 75 -1.34 -13.82 -10.85
C CYS A 75 -2.55 -13.16 -11.54
N GLU A 76 -2.70 -11.83 -11.44
CA GLU A 76 -3.76 -11.07 -12.13
C GLU A 76 -3.70 -11.23 -13.66
N ARG A 77 -2.49 -11.35 -14.22
CA ARG A 77 -2.27 -11.64 -15.65
C ARG A 77 -2.44 -13.12 -15.99
N GLY A 78 -2.58 -13.98 -14.98
CA GLY A 78 -2.67 -15.43 -15.11
C GLY A 78 -1.37 -16.10 -15.55
N VAL A 79 -0.24 -15.39 -15.54
CA VAL A 79 1.06 -15.94 -15.96
C VAL A 79 1.72 -16.75 -14.86
N LEU A 80 1.37 -16.51 -13.60
CA LEU A 80 1.84 -17.24 -12.43
C LEU A 80 0.67 -17.88 -11.69
N ILE A 81 0.85 -19.14 -11.31
CA ILE A 81 -0.06 -19.90 -10.46
C ILE A 81 0.68 -20.18 -9.16
N VAL A 82 0.10 -19.76 -8.04
CA VAL A 82 0.65 -19.96 -6.69
C VAL A 82 -0.19 -21.01 -5.97
N THR A 83 0.45 -22.08 -5.50
CA THR A 83 -0.21 -23.14 -4.73
C THR A 83 0.40 -23.21 -3.34
N GLU A 84 -0.41 -22.93 -2.32
CA GLU A 84 0.00 -23.01 -0.91
C GLU A 84 -0.42 -24.34 -0.30
N LYS A 85 0.55 -25.15 0.12
CA LYS A 85 0.31 -26.32 0.94
C LYS A 85 0.43 -25.95 2.40
N ARG A 86 -0.70 -25.57 3.01
CA ARG A 86 -0.77 -25.09 4.40
C ARG A 86 -0.25 -26.10 5.43
N LEU A 87 -0.48 -27.40 5.20
CA LEU A 87 -0.01 -28.48 6.07
C LEU A 87 1.52 -28.66 6.04
N GLU A 88 2.16 -28.32 4.93
CA GLU A 88 3.61 -28.50 4.73
C GLU A 88 4.37 -27.18 4.89
N HIS A 89 3.67 -26.05 5.10
CA HIS A 89 4.22 -24.68 5.05
C HIS A 89 5.00 -24.38 3.77
N LYS A 90 4.61 -25.00 2.65
CA LYS A 90 5.28 -24.86 1.35
C LYS A 90 4.46 -24.06 0.35
N THR A 91 5.12 -23.15 -0.34
CA THR A 91 4.54 -22.40 -1.46
C THR A 91 5.18 -22.84 -2.77
N TYR A 92 4.36 -23.23 -3.72
CA TYR A 92 4.78 -23.64 -5.06
C TYR A 92 4.38 -22.58 -6.09
N TYR A 93 5.29 -22.33 -7.02
CA TYR A 93 5.16 -21.33 -8.07
C TYR A 93 5.26 -21.99 -9.44
N LYS A 94 4.20 -21.90 -10.25
CA LYS A 94 4.16 -22.46 -11.61
C LYS A 94 3.87 -21.39 -12.64
N ILE A 95 4.72 -21.27 -13.65
CA ILE A 95 4.49 -20.39 -14.80
C ILE A 95 3.53 -21.07 -15.76
N ASN A 96 2.46 -20.35 -16.11
CA ASN A 96 1.54 -20.76 -17.15
C ASN A 96 2.05 -20.30 -18.52
N ASN A 97 2.75 -21.19 -19.22
CA ASN A 97 3.35 -20.90 -20.53
C ASN A 97 2.33 -20.43 -21.59
N GLU A 98 1.11 -20.96 -21.57
CA GLU A 98 0.06 -20.54 -22.51
C GLU A 98 -0.34 -19.08 -22.29
N LYS A 99 -0.51 -18.69 -21.02
CA LYS A 99 -0.85 -17.31 -20.65
C LYS A 99 0.31 -16.36 -20.91
N VAL A 100 1.55 -16.77 -20.65
CA VAL A 100 2.74 -15.99 -21.00
C VAL A 100 2.76 -15.71 -22.51
N ASN A 101 2.63 -16.75 -23.33
CA ASN A 101 2.58 -16.61 -24.78
C ASN A 101 1.47 -15.66 -25.23
N LYS A 102 0.27 -15.77 -24.63
CA LYS A 102 -0.85 -14.88 -24.94
C LYS A 102 -0.56 -13.42 -24.57
N VAL A 103 -0.05 -13.16 -23.37
CA VAL A 103 0.29 -11.80 -22.89
C VAL A 103 1.35 -11.17 -23.78
N LEU A 104 2.42 -11.91 -24.10
CA LEU A 104 3.50 -11.41 -24.93
C LEU A 104 3.07 -11.18 -26.38
N ARG A 105 2.26 -12.07 -26.97
CA ARG A 105 1.71 -11.87 -28.32
C ARG A 105 0.78 -10.66 -28.38
N ASN A 106 -0.11 -10.50 -27.41
CA ASN A 106 -1.01 -9.35 -27.35
C ASN A 106 -0.23 -8.04 -27.23
N PHE A 107 0.80 -8.03 -26.38
CA PHE A 107 1.67 -6.87 -26.24
C PHE A 107 2.45 -6.58 -27.52
N ALA A 108 2.99 -7.59 -28.20
CA ALA A 108 3.69 -7.42 -29.47
C ALA A 108 2.76 -6.88 -30.57
N LYS A 109 1.53 -7.38 -30.67
CA LYS A 109 0.52 -6.84 -31.60
C LYS A 109 0.23 -5.38 -31.34
N PHE A 110 -0.02 -5.02 -30.08
CA PHE A 110 -0.24 -3.64 -29.66
C PHE A 110 0.92 -2.72 -30.03
N MET A 111 2.17 -3.19 -29.88
CA MET A 111 3.37 -2.43 -30.27
C MET A 111 3.53 -2.26 -31.79
N ILE A 112 3.01 -3.19 -32.60
CA ILE A 112 3.07 -3.14 -34.08
C ILE A 112 1.94 -2.27 -34.65
N GLU A 113 0.75 -2.32 -34.04
CA GLU A 113 -0.44 -1.58 -34.47
C GLU A 113 -0.41 -0.09 -34.05
N LEU A 114 0.57 0.33 -33.25
CA LEU A 114 0.77 1.74 -32.91
C LEU A 114 1.34 2.52 -34.13
N PRO A 115 0.75 3.66 -34.54
CA PRO A 115 1.29 4.49 -35.61
C PRO A 115 2.73 4.90 -35.30
N ARG A 116 3.64 4.72 -36.27
CA ARG A 116 5.07 5.06 -36.17
C ARG A 116 5.35 6.58 -36.21
N ASP A 117 4.38 7.42 -35.86
CA ASP A 117 4.63 8.87 -35.69
C ASP A 117 5.07 9.14 -34.26
N ILE A 118 6.38 9.25 -34.13
CA ILE A 118 7.07 9.60 -32.90
C ILE A 118 7.06 11.12 -32.85
N ASN A 119 6.17 11.70 -32.03
CA ASN A 119 6.48 12.90 -31.25
C ASN A 119 5.40 13.10 -30.18
N SER A 120 5.79 12.84 -28.93
CA SER A 120 5.14 13.30 -27.71
C SER A 120 3.64 13.00 -27.59
N THR A 121 3.27 11.75 -27.36
CA THR A 121 2.05 11.47 -26.61
C THR A 121 2.32 10.33 -25.64
N HIS A 122 2.47 10.71 -24.39
CA HIS A 122 2.57 9.83 -23.24
C HIS A 122 1.34 8.91 -23.24
N LEU A 123 1.49 7.66 -23.69
CA LEU A 123 0.45 6.66 -23.56
C LEU A 123 0.28 6.35 -22.07
N GLU A 124 -0.75 6.93 -21.46
CA GLU A 124 -1.27 6.53 -20.16
C GLU A 124 -1.71 5.06 -20.22
N LEU A 125 -0.81 4.18 -19.78
CA LEU A 125 -1.20 2.92 -19.15
C LEU A 125 -1.19 3.21 -17.66
N ASP A 126 -2.34 3.06 -17.00
CA ASP A 126 -2.55 3.25 -15.57
C ASP A 126 -1.30 2.86 -14.76
N ILE A 127 -0.50 3.88 -14.43
CA ILE A 127 0.56 3.75 -13.46
C ILE A 127 -0.18 3.67 -12.14
N VAL A 128 -0.39 2.44 -11.66
CA VAL A 128 -0.71 2.22 -10.24
C VAL A 128 0.55 2.58 -9.47
N ASP A 129 0.65 3.88 -9.14
CA ASP A 129 1.78 4.49 -8.49
C ASP A 129 2.06 3.86 -7.13
N ALA A 130 3.32 3.48 -6.99
CA ALA A 130 3.98 3.34 -5.72
C ALA A 130 4.28 4.75 -5.18
N GLU A 131 3.82 4.96 -3.94
CA GLU A 131 4.44 5.80 -2.90
C GLU A 131 4.24 7.32 -2.85
N MET A 132 3.78 7.71 -1.65
CA MET A 132 4.19 8.82 -0.79
C MET A 132 4.45 10.25 -1.34
N ALA A 133 3.74 11.16 -0.66
CA ALA A 133 4.19 12.45 -0.11
C ALA A 133 3.96 13.75 -0.91
N THR A 134 3.14 14.59 -0.26
CA THR A 134 3.28 16.05 -0.05
C THR A 134 2.72 17.08 -1.04
N LYS A 135 2.01 18.05 -0.42
CA LYS A 135 1.57 19.40 -0.84
C LYS A 135 0.22 19.43 -1.59
N SER A 136 -0.89 19.77 -0.92
CA SER A 136 -1.33 21.08 -0.39
C SER A 136 -1.74 22.07 -1.48
N SER A 137 -3.05 22.38 -1.52
CA SER A 137 -3.69 23.67 -1.83
C SER A 137 -5.06 23.40 -2.47
N SER A 138 -6.18 24.09 -2.27
CA SER A 138 -6.77 24.94 -1.23
C SER A 138 -8.10 25.45 -1.85
N LEU A 139 -9.11 25.80 -1.03
CA LEU A 139 -10.37 26.51 -1.35
C LEU A 139 -11.43 25.70 -2.17
N ASP A 140 -12.73 25.71 -1.88
CA ASP A 140 -13.56 26.44 -0.91
C ASP A 140 -14.99 25.81 -0.86
N GLN A 141 -15.60 25.85 0.34
CA GLN A 141 -17.00 26.20 0.65
C GLN A 141 -18.19 25.29 0.19
N GLU A 142 -19.30 25.09 0.90
CA GLU A 142 -19.77 25.32 2.28
C GLU A 142 -21.26 24.80 2.37
N ILE A 143 -21.77 24.56 3.59
CA ILE A 143 -23.18 24.59 4.10
C ILE A 143 -24.22 23.46 3.77
N THR A 144 -24.84 22.86 4.82
CA THR A 144 -26.26 23.03 5.28
C THR A 144 -26.98 21.75 5.81
N THR A 145 -27.08 21.67 7.16
CA THR A 145 -28.28 21.37 8.01
C THR A 145 -28.90 19.98 8.28
N LYS A 146 -28.98 19.69 9.61
CA LYS A 146 -30.15 19.44 10.50
C LYS A 146 -30.92 18.10 10.51
N THR A 147 -30.70 17.37 11.61
CA THR A 147 -31.68 16.91 12.64
C THR A 147 -32.91 16.07 12.23
N THR A 148 -33.08 14.87 12.82
CA THR A 148 -34.22 14.50 13.71
C THR A 148 -34.21 13.00 14.10
N THR A 149 -34.37 12.79 15.40
CA THR A 149 -34.60 11.54 16.15
C THR A 149 -35.99 10.95 15.91
N LYS A 150 -36.13 9.61 15.83
CA LYS A 150 -37.06 8.80 16.67
C LYS A 150 -37.06 7.31 16.31
N ILE A 151 -37.11 6.52 17.38
CA ILE A 151 -37.19 5.06 17.50
C ILE A 151 -38.62 4.60 17.17
N THR A 152 -38.81 3.47 16.47
CA THR A 152 -39.91 2.48 16.71
C THR A 152 -39.63 1.17 15.94
N THR A 153 -40.02 0.09 16.61
CA THR A 153 -39.86 -1.35 16.43
C THR A 153 -40.34 -1.96 15.08
N ASN A 154 -39.73 -3.11 14.73
CA ASN A 154 -40.31 -4.32 14.09
C ASN A 154 -39.69 -4.80 12.74
N ILE A 155 -39.01 -5.95 12.87
CA ILE A 155 -38.85 -7.12 11.99
C ILE A 155 -39.19 -6.92 10.50
N ILE A 156 -38.16 -6.86 9.64
CA ILE A 156 -38.29 -7.06 8.19
C ILE A 156 -37.06 -7.84 7.66
N VAL A 157 -37.33 -9.03 7.13
CA VAL A 157 -36.62 -9.79 6.07
C VAL A 157 -35.26 -9.23 5.64
N ALA A 158 -34.19 -9.98 5.93
CA ALA A 158 -32.82 -9.65 5.53
C ALA A 158 -32.66 -9.63 3.99
N LYS A 159 -32.79 -8.43 3.41
CA LYS A 159 -32.35 -8.10 2.05
C LYS A 159 -30.81 -8.24 1.93
N PRO A 160 -30.28 -8.58 0.75
CA PRO A 160 -28.84 -8.73 0.53
C PRO A 160 -28.12 -7.40 0.82
N GLN A 161 -27.18 -7.43 1.76
CA GLN A 161 -26.37 -6.26 2.10
C GLN A 161 -25.52 -5.86 0.88
N ARG A 162 -25.91 -4.75 0.26
CA ARG A 162 -25.15 -4.11 -0.81
C ARG A 162 -23.79 -3.72 -0.23
N GLN A 163 -22.71 -4.25 -0.82
CA GLN A 163 -21.35 -4.01 -0.37
C GLN A 163 -21.08 -2.50 -0.30
N LYS A 164 -20.58 -2.02 0.84
CA LYS A 164 -20.24 -0.61 1.06
C LYS A 164 -19.17 -0.20 0.05
N ARG A 165 -19.46 0.82 -0.75
CA ARG A 165 -18.52 1.37 -1.73
C ARG A 165 -17.58 2.34 -1.01
N ALA A 166 -16.31 2.36 -1.41
CA ALA A 166 -15.36 3.34 -0.91
C ALA A 166 -15.86 4.75 -1.26
N CYS A 167 -16.07 5.58 -0.25
CA CYS A 167 -16.51 6.96 -0.41
C CYS A 167 -15.36 7.91 -0.07
N GLN A 168 -15.47 9.18 -0.44
CA GLN A 168 -14.61 10.25 0.07
C GLN A 168 -14.97 10.56 1.53
N ILE A 169 -14.08 11.27 2.24
CA ILE A 169 -14.28 11.57 3.67
C ILE A 169 -15.54 12.43 3.80
N PRO A 170 -16.54 12.01 4.60
CA PRO A 170 -17.67 12.89 4.89
C PRO A 170 -17.15 14.12 5.63
N ASP A 171 -17.62 15.31 5.25
CA ASP A 171 -17.15 16.56 5.85
C ASP A 171 -17.54 16.69 7.35
N ASP A 172 -18.53 15.89 7.78
CA ASP A 172 -19.06 15.75 9.15
C ASP A 172 -18.35 14.66 9.97
N PHE A 173 -17.20 14.15 9.51
CA PHE A 173 -16.44 13.15 10.26
C PHE A 173 -15.74 13.82 11.43
N GLU A 174 -16.08 13.42 12.66
CA GLU A 174 -15.45 13.94 13.88
C GLU A 174 -14.65 12.84 14.61
N PRO A 175 -13.54 13.19 15.29
CA PRO A 175 -12.81 12.26 16.14
C PRO A 175 -13.70 11.67 17.25
N THR A 176 -14.09 10.41 17.10
CA THR A 176 -14.78 9.63 18.14
C THR A 176 -13.88 9.34 19.35
N THR A 177 -14.49 8.93 20.47
CA THR A 177 -13.82 8.57 21.75
C THR A 177 -12.65 7.59 21.57
N ASN A 178 -12.76 6.63 20.64
CA ASN A 178 -11.69 5.68 20.37
C ASN A 178 -10.41 6.34 19.81
N HIS A 179 -10.54 7.45 19.07
CA HIS A 179 -9.39 8.21 18.58
C HIS A 179 -8.70 8.98 19.71
N GLN A 180 -9.48 9.47 20.68
CA GLN A 180 -8.95 10.11 21.89
C GLN A 180 -8.11 9.12 22.70
N ASP A 181 -8.58 7.89 22.89
CA ASP A 181 -7.85 6.85 23.62
C ASP A 181 -6.51 6.51 22.96
N ILE A 182 -6.49 6.39 21.62
CA ILE A 182 -5.26 6.11 20.88
C ILE A 182 -4.30 7.30 20.93
N ALA A 183 -4.82 8.52 20.82
CA ALA A 183 -4.01 9.74 20.90
C ALA A 183 -3.37 9.92 22.29
N VAL A 184 -4.11 9.66 23.36
CA VAL A 184 -3.58 9.68 24.74
C VAL A 184 -2.50 8.60 24.92
N ASN A 185 -2.77 7.37 24.49
CA ASN A 185 -1.84 6.26 24.65
C ASN A 185 -0.54 6.44 23.84
N GLU A 186 -0.65 7.04 22.65
CA GLU A 186 0.50 7.32 21.80
C GLU A 186 1.16 8.69 22.08
N ASN A 187 0.60 9.48 23.00
CA ASN A 187 1.01 10.85 23.36
C ASN A 187 1.03 11.82 22.15
N ILE A 188 -0.04 11.79 21.37
CA ILE A 188 -0.18 12.57 20.14
C ILE A 188 -1.31 13.59 20.29
N ASN A 189 -1.13 14.78 19.73
CA ASN A 189 -2.19 15.77 19.66
C ASN A 189 -3.24 15.34 18.62
N LEU A 190 -4.41 14.90 19.11
CA LEU A 190 -5.49 14.37 18.29
C LEU A 190 -5.97 15.37 17.24
N ASP A 191 -6.20 16.62 17.64
CA ASP A 191 -6.77 17.64 16.77
C ASP A 191 -5.82 17.98 15.62
N ASN A 192 -4.52 18.10 15.93
CA ASN A 192 -3.50 18.35 14.92
C ASN A 192 -3.35 17.18 13.94
N GLU A 193 -3.40 15.94 14.42
CA GLU A 193 -3.32 14.77 13.53
C GLU A 193 -4.60 14.53 12.73
N PHE A 194 -5.75 14.91 13.30
CA PHE A 194 -7.02 14.86 12.58
C PHE A 194 -7.03 15.81 11.39
N ILE A 195 -6.52 17.03 11.57
CA ILE A 195 -6.33 18.01 10.49
C ILE A 195 -5.40 17.44 9.41
N LYS A 196 -4.23 16.90 9.79
CA LYS A 196 -3.30 16.28 8.84
C LYS A 196 -3.91 15.10 8.08
N PHE A 197 -4.74 14.29 8.76
CA PHE A 197 -5.43 13.16 8.15
C PHE A 197 -6.50 13.62 7.15
N LYS A 198 -7.29 14.66 7.50
CA LYS A 198 -8.28 15.26 6.59
C LYS A 198 -7.59 15.81 5.33
N ASP A 199 -6.52 16.58 5.51
CA ASP A 199 -5.71 17.14 4.41
C ASP A 199 -5.12 16.04 3.54
N TYR A 200 -4.58 14.97 4.14
CA TYR A 200 -4.05 13.82 3.40
C TYR A 200 -5.11 13.14 2.54
N CYS A 201 -6.31 12.93 3.09
CA CYS A 201 -7.37 12.23 2.38
C CYS A 201 -7.93 13.06 1.23
N LEU A 202 -8.07 14.38 1.43
CA LEU A 202 -8.52 15.31 0.41
C LEU A 202 -7.48 15.50 -0.70
N ALA A 203 -6.21 15.77 -0.36
CA ALA A 203 -5.15 16.03 -1.33
C ALA A 203 -4.84 14.82 -2.24
N ASN A 204 -4.96 13.60 -1.70
CA ASN A 204 -4.65 12.37 -2.44
C ASN A 204 -5.90 11.67 -3.01
N GLY A 205 -7.08 12.29 -2.88
CA GLY A 205 -8.35 11.72 -3.33
C GLY A 205 -8.64 10.33 -2.74
N LYS A 206 -8.16 10.05 -1.51
CA LYS A 206 -8.30 8.72 -0.90
C LYS A 206 -9.76 8.43 -0.62
N LYS A 207 -10.18 7.23 -1.00
CA LYS A 207 -11.51 6.70 -0.72
C LYS A 207 -11.37 5.51 0.21
N TYR A 208 -12.00 5.59 1.37
CA TYR A 208 -12.01 4.49 2.32
C TYR A 208 -13.43 3.94 2.48
N ILE A 209 -13.50 2.65 2.80
CA ILE A 209 -14.75 1.96 3.14
C ILE A 209 -15.10 2.22 4.61
N ASP A 210 -14.07 2.32 5.46
CA ASP A 210 -14.18 2.63 6.89
C ASP A 210 -13.17 3.71 7.27
N TRP A 211 -13.69 4.90 7.57
CA TRP A 211 -12.92 6.09 7.90
C TRP A 211 -12.32 6.04 9.32
N ASN A 212 -13.00 5.40 10.27
CA ASN A 212 -12.47 5.21 11.63
C ASN A 212 -11.25 4.30 11.61
N ALA A 213 -11.31 3.19 10.85
CA ALA A 213 -10.17 2.28 10.72
C ALA A 213 -8.96 2.95 10.04
N ALA A 214 -9.20 3.79 9.03
CA ALA A 214 -8.15 4.55 8.36
C ALA A 214 -7.49 5.57 9.31
N PHE A 215 -8.27 6.30 10.09
CA PHE A 215 -7.75 7.29 11.04
C PHE A 215 -7.04 6.65 12.24
N ASN A 216 -7.56 5.52 12.75
CA ASN A 216 -6.87 4.73 13.78
C ASN A 216 -5.47 4.29 13.34
N ASN A 217 -5.31 3.86 12.09
CA ASN A 217 -4.00 3.48 11.54
C ASN A 217 -3.09 4.71 11.37
N TRP A 218 -3.66 5.86 10.97
CA TRP A 218 -2.93 7.12 10.91
C TRP A 218 -2.31 7.50 12.27
N LEU A 219 -3.12 7.52 13.33
CA LEU A 219 -2.66 7.87 14.68
C LEU A 219 -1.56 6.92 15.18
N ARG A 220 -1.72 5.61 14.97
CA ARG A 220 -0.70 4.62 15.35
C ARG A 220 0.63 4.79 14.62
N ASN A 221 0.62 5.29 13.38
CA ASN A 221 1.85 5.55 12.64
C ASN A 221 2.45 6.91 13.01
N ALA A 222 1.64 7.94 13.24
CA ALA A 222 2.11 9.24 13.73
C ALA A 222 2.93 9.10 15.03
N GLY A 223 2.50 8.23 15.96
CA GLY A 223 3.23 7.96 17.19
C GLY A 223 4.61 7.30 16.97
N LYS A 224 4.74 6.42 15.97
CA LYS A 224 6.01 5.79 15.62
C LYS A 224 7.04 6.81 15.11
N TYR A 225 6.62 7.74 14.26
CA TYR A 225 7.50 8.78 13.72
C TYR A 225 7.89 9.81 14.78
N GLN A 226 7.03 10.10 15.75
CA GLN A 226 7.40 10.95 16.90
C GLN A 226 8.45 10.27 17.80
N ARG A 227 8.30 8.98 18.11
CA ARG A 227 9.26 8.21 18.93
C ARG A 227 10.65 8.09 18.28
N ALA A 228 10.72 8.13 16.95
CA ALA A 228 11.97 8.07 16.20
C ALA A 228 12.72 9.40 16.11
N SER A 229 12.10 10.52 16.51
CA SER A 229 12.74 11.85 16.47
C SER A 229 13.40 12.18 17.83
N PRO A 230 14.73 12.36 17.90
CA PRO A 230 15.44 12.62 19.16
C PRO A 230 15.07 13.95 19.85
N ASN A 231 14.35 14.84 19.15
CA ASN A 231 14.19 16.24 19.54
C ASN A 231 12.77 16.63 19.99
N ASN A 232 11.87 15.66 20.24
CA ASN A 232 10.48 15.98 20.58
C ASN A 232 10.07 15.43 21.97
N LYS A 233 10.78 15.85 23.01
CA LYS A 233 10.23 15.85 24.38
C LYS A 233 9.42 17.13 24.60
N ALA A 234 8.28 17.23 23.93
CA ALA A 234 7.28 18.22 24.30
C ALA A 234 6.42 17.63 25.43
N ASN A 235 6.71 18.01 26.67
CA ASN A 235 5.77 17.91 27.77
C ASN A 235 4.56 18.77 27.41
N PHE A 236 3.43 18.16 27.10
CA PHE A 236 2.19 18.89 26.85
C PHE A 236 1.41 19.01 28.15
N MET A 237 1.42 20.20 28.74
CA MET A 237 0.30 20.69 29.55
C MET A 237 -0.68 21.41 28.62
N THR A 238 -1.96 21.13 28.77
CA THR A 238 -3.04 21.87 28.11
C THR A 238 -2.98 23.36 28.46
N LEU A 239 -3.57 24.24 27.64
CA LEU A 239 -3.64 25.67 27.95
C LEU A 239 -4.36 25.93 29.29
N ALA A 240 -5.32 25.08 29.63
CA ALA A 240 -6.00 25.07 30.92
C ALA A 240 -5.04 24.70 32.07
N GLU A 241 -4.18 23.70 31.89
CA GLU A 241 -3.18 23.30 32.90
C GLU A 241 -2.03 24.32 33.02
N ARG A 242 -1.60 24.96 31.92
CA ARG A 242 -0.65 26.08 31.97
C ARG A 242 -1.23 27.27 32.72
N ASN A 243 -2.47 27.66 32.44
CA ASN A 243 -3.13 28.76 33.14
C ASN A 243 -3.36 28.42 34.62
N ARG A 244 -3.65 27.16 34.95
CA ARG A 244 -3.81 26.67 36.33
C ARG A 244 -2.49 26.68 37.10
N ALA A 245 -1.41 26.22 36.48
CA ALA A 245 -0.06 26.21 37.06
C ALA A 245 0.48 27.63 37.29
N VAL A 246 0.20 28.57 36.37
CA VAL A 246 0.53 29.99 36.55
C VAL A 246 -0.22 30.59 37.73
N LEU A 247 -1.53 30.29 37.87
CA LEU A 247 -2.33 30.76 39.01
C LEU A 247 -1.91 30.16 40.35
N GLU A 248 -1.50 28.89 40.40
CA GLU A 248 -0.94 28.24 41.59
C GLU A 248 0.43 28.83 41.99
N SER A 249 1.28 29.17 41.01
CA SER A 249 2.58 29.80 41.27
C SER A 249 2.50 31.23 41.81
N MET A 250 1.38 31.92 41.59
CA MET A 250 1.11 33.27 42.10
C MET A 250 0.51 33.28 43.51
N ARG A 251 0.19 32.11 44.07
CA ARG A 251 -0.48 31.95 45.36
C ARG A 251 0.45 31.45 46.48
N GLY A 252 1.73 31.22 46.16
CA GLY A 252 2.80 30.86 47.09
C GLY A 252 3.71 32.03 47.45
#